data_AF-A0A4Y1ZXX5-F1
#
_entry.id   AF-A0A4Y1ZXX5-F1
#
_cell.length_a   1.000
_cell.length_b   1.000
_cell.length_c   1.000
_cell.angle_alpha   90.00
_cell.angle_beta   90.00
_cell.angle_gamma   90.00
#
_symmetry.space_group_name_H-M   'P 1'
#
loop_
_entity.id
_entity.type
_entity.pdbx_description
1 polymer ?
#
loop_
_entity_poly.entity_id
_entity_poly.type
_entity_poly.pdbx_seq_one_letter_code
_entity_poly.pdbx_strand_id
1 'polypeptide(L)'
;MEEPGSRYITHLSPSFGTAKRVSATIIGYFEGMTRDLSQLLAICCDGTSVNTGWKSGVIRCLELKYGKPLQWVICLLHFNELTLFKTSDGPTNGPKSYSGNFGKVLLICKTLPVTTFEIIEGELPTADRRDLRRIKCTY
;
A
#
# COMPACT_ATOMS: atom_id res chain seq x y z
N MET A 1 -13.33 -9.63 -3.14
CA MET A 1 -12.70 -10.26 -1.97
C MET A 1 -12.87 -9.30 -0.81
N GLU A 2 -13.47 -9.74 0.27
CA GLU A 2 -13.80 -8.93 1.44
C GLU A 2 -13.21 -9.63 2.66
N GLU A 3 -12.59 -8.88 3.58
CA GLU A 3 -12.03 -9.46 4.80
C GLU A 3 -13.20 -9.99 5.67
N PRO A 4 -13.10 -11.19 6.26
CA PRO A 4 -14.15 -11.74 7.11
C PRO A 4 -14.54 -10.78 8.25
N GLY A 5 -15.82 -10.41 8.32
CA GLY A 5 -16.32 -9.45 9.32
C GLY A 5 -16.06 -7.98 8.99
N SER A 6 -15.55 -7.67 7.80
CA SER A 6 -15.49 -6.31 7.26
C SER A 6 -16.75 -5.98 6.44
N ARG A 7 -16.90 -4.70 6.08
CA ARG A 7 -17.91 -4.22 5.12
C ARG A 7 -17.21 -3.41 4.04
N TYR A 8 -17.30 -3.85 2.79
CA TYR A 8 -16.86 -3.05 1.65
C TYR A 8 -17.71 -1.77 1.53
N ILE A 9 -17.04 -0.61 1.43
CA ILE A 9 -17.72 0.70 1.44
C ILE A 9 -17.80 1.27 0.03
N THR A 10 -16.68 1.34 -0.69
CA THR A 10 -16.61 1.93 -2.04
C THR A 10 -15.29 1.60 -2.73
N HIS A 11 -15.22 1.91 -4.03
CA HIS A 11 -13.99 1.99 -4.80
C HIS A 11 -13.88 3.37 -5.44
N LEU A 12 -12.72 4.01 -5.26
CA LEU A 12 -12.42 5.33 -5.79
C LEU A 12 -11.25 5.21 -6.77
N SER A 13 -11.40 5.82 -7.94
CA SER A 13 -10.34 5.87 -8.96
C SER A 13 -9.87 7.31 -9.14
N PRO A 14 -8.82 7.74 -8.43
CA PRO A 14 -8.26 9.07 -8.62
C PRO A 14 -7.66 9.18 -10.04
N SER A 15 -7.82 10.36 -10.66
CA SER A 15 -7.32 10.62 -12.02
C SER A 15 -5.80 10.53 -12.14
N PHE A 16 -5.08 10.74 -11.04
CA PHE A 16 -3.63 10.61 -10.96
C PHE A 16 -3.22 9.93 -9.65
N GLY A 17 -2.24 9.03 -9.73
CA GLY A 17 -1.66 8.33 -8.58
C GLY A 17 -0.70 9.19 -7.73
N THR A 18 -0.87 10.51 -7.70
CA THR A 18 -0.07 11.38 -6.80
C THR A 18 -0.71 11.40 -5.43
N ALA A 19 0.13 11.45 -4.38
CA ALA A 19 -0.34 11.40 -3.01
C ALA A 19 -1.39 12.47 -2.68
N LYS A 20 -1.17 13.71 -3.14
CA LYS A 20 -2.12 14.82 -2.99
C LYS A 20 -3.48 14.54 -3.62
N ARG A 21 -3.51 13.91 -4.80
CA ARG A 21 -4.76 13.59 -5.51
C ARG A 21 -5.48 12.43 -4.86
N VAL A 22 -4.75 11.36 -4.53
CA VAL A 22 -5.29 10.20 -3.81
C VAL A 22 -5.89 10.63 -2.47
N SER A 23 -5.16 11.41 -1.66
CA SER A 23 -5.67 11.90 -0.38
C SER A 23 -6.89 12.81 -0.54
N ALA A 24 -6.89 13.72 -1.51
CA ALA A 24 -8.02 14.60 -1.77
C ALA A 24 -9.28 13.81 -2.19
N THR A 25 -9.12 12.77 -3.01
CA THR A 25 -10.22 11.89 -3.40
C THR A 25 -10.82 11.15 -2.21
N ILE A 26 -9.97 10.61 -1.31
CA ILE A 26 -10.43 9.96 -0.08
C ILE A 26 -11.18 10.96 0.82
N ILE A 27 -10.59 12.13 1.07
CA ILE A 27 -11.16 13.18 1.92
C ILE A 27 -12.53 13.62 1.38
N GLY A 28 -12.62 13.95 0.09
CA GLY A 28 -13.86 14.43 -0.52
C GLY A 28 -14.98 13.39 -0.48
N TYR A 29 -14.66 12.10 -0.60
CA TYR A 29 -15.64 11.03 -0.45
C TYR A 29 -16.25 10.99 0.95
N PHE A 30 -15.42 11.06 2.00
CA PHE A 30 -15.90 10.99 3.38
C PHE A 30 -16.61 12.26 3.83
N GLU A 31 -16.16 13.44 3.38
CA GLU A 31 -16.86 14.70 3.60
C GLU A 31 -18.28 14.68 2.99
N GLY A 32 -18.44 14.09 1.80
CA GLY A 32 -19.73 13.96 1.12
C GLY A 32 -20.73 13.00 1.79
N MET A 33 -20.26 12.09 2.66
CA MET A 33 -21.10 11.09 3.34
C MET A 33 -21.48 11.45 4.77
N THR A 34 -21.15 12.67 5.25
CA THR A 34 -21.29 13.10 6.65
C THR A 34 -20.71 12.12 7.68
N ARG A 35 -19.76 11.27 7.26
CA ARG A 35 -19.08 10.34 8.16
C ARG A 35 -17.88 11.03 8.77
N ASP A 36 -17.90 11.14 10.09
CA ASP A 36 -16.78 11.64 10.85
C ASP A 36 -15.61 10.64 10.82
N LEU A 37 -14.48 11.07 10.27
CA LEU A 37 -13.24 10.31 10.25
C LEU A 37 -12.41 10.48 11.54
N SER A 38 -12.93 11.17 12.57
CA SER A 38 -12.33 11.16 13.92
C SER A 38 -12.10 9.73 14.42
N GLN A 39 -12.97 8.79 14.04
CA GLN A 39 -12.88 7.37 14.40
C GLN A 39 -11.92 6.56 13.51
N LEU A 40 -11.29 7.15 12.50
CA LEU A 40 -10.35 6.42 11.63
C LEU A 40 -9.08 6.04 12.40
N LEU A 41 -8.95 4.79 12.84
CA LEU A 41 -7.82 4.38 13.68
C LEU A 41 -6.58 3.97 12.87
N ALA A 42 -6.78 3.28 11.75
CA ALA A 42 -5.71 2.68 10.98
C ALA A 42 -5.94 2.85 9.48
N ILE A 43 -4.85 2.88 8.73
CA ILE A 43 -4.86 2.85 7.27
C ILE A 43 -3.92 1.75 6.79
N CYS A 44 -4.44 0.91 5.88
CA CYS A 44 -3.67 -0.11 5.21
C CYS A 44 -3.40 0.31 3.77
N CYS A 45 -2.15 0.21 3.34
CA CYS A 45 -1.75 0.53 1.99
C CYS A 45 -0.44 -0.15 1.61
N ASP A 46 -0.07 -0.02 0.35
CA ASP A 46 1.23 -0.47 -0.11
C ASP A 46 2.38 0.40 0.45
N GLY A 47 3.59 -0.16 0.49
CA GLY A 47 4.77 0.53 1.01
C GLY A 47 5.36 1.61 0.09
N THR A 48 4.67 2.06 -0.96
CA THR A 48 5.23 3.01 -1.92
C THR A 48 5.40 4.40 -1.31
N SER A 49 6.35 5.17 -1.84
CA SER A 49 6.61 6.55 -1.40
C SER A 49 5.43 7.50 -1.58
N VAL A 50 4.52 7.20 -2.52
CA VAL A 50 3.25 7.91 -2.69
C VAL A 50 2.38 7.78 -1.44
N ASN A 51 2.33 6.59 -0.85
CA ASN A 51 1.49 6.34 0.32
C ASN A 51 2.18 6.74 1.63
N THR A 52 3.46 6.38 1.79
CA THR A 52 4.20 6.48 3.07
C THR A 52 5.15 7.68 3.18
N GLY A 53 5.27 8.51 2.13
CA GLY A 53 6.20 9.64 2.11
C GLY A 53 6.00 10.63 3.27
N TRP A 54 7.07 10.93 4.00
CA TRP A 54 6.98 11.74 5.24
C TRP A 54 6.55 13.21 5.01
N LYS A 55 6.88 13.81 3.86
CA LYS A 55 6.50 15.20 3.53
C LYS A 55 5.09 15.30 2.95
N SER A 56 4.73 14.38 2.07
CA SER A 56 3.55 14.52 1.22
C SER A 56 2.90 13.20 0.84
N GLY A 57 3.15 12.11 1.59
CA GLY A 57 2.50 10.83 1.38
C GLY A 57 1.01 10.88 1.73
N VAL A 58 0.23 9.96 1.18
CA VAL A 58 -1.22 9.88 1.42
C VAL A 58 -1.53 9.87 2.91
N ILE A 59 -0.83 9.03 3.68
CA ILE A 59 -1.07 8.93 5.13
C ILE A 59 -0.80 10.26 5.81
N ARG A 60 0.33 10.90 5.49
CA ARG A 60 0.68 12.21 6.04
C ARG A 60 -0.37 13.28 5.73
N CYS A 61 -0.90 13.28 4.50
CA CYS A 61 -1.96 14.21 4.11
C CYS A 61 -3.26 13.99 4.91
N LEU A 62 -3.61 12.73 5.19
CA LEU A 62 -4.78 12.41 6.02
C LEU A 62 -4.55 12.81 7.48
N GLU A 63 -3.41 12.49 8.07
CA GLU A 63 -3.06 12.88 9.44
C GLU A 63 -3.11 14.40 9.64
N LEU A 64 -2.60 15.17 8.67
CA LEU A 64 -2.66 16.63 8.70
C LEU A 64 -4.10 17.15 8.59
N LYS A 65 -4.94 16.54 7.74
CA LYS A 65 -6.35 16.93 7.58
C LYS A 65 -7.17 16.68 8.84
N TYR A 66 -6.93 15.55 9.52
CA TYR A 66 -7.70 15.14 10.69
C TYR A 66 -7.03 15.49 12.03
N GLY A 67 -5.86 16.13 12.00
CA GLY A 67 -5.14 16.59 13.19
C GLY A 67 -4.76 15.48 14.16
N LYS A 68 -4.58 14.24 13.68
CA LYS A 68 -4.30 13.07 14.53
C LYS A 68 -3.39 12.06 13.82
N PRO A 69 -2.53 11.34 14.56
CA PRO A 69 -1.76 10.24 14.00
C PRO A 69 -2.68 9.07 13.63
N LEU A 70 -2.36 8.36 12.55
CA LEU A 70 -3.01 7.12 12.17
C LEU A 70 -2.08 5.94 12.48
N GLN A 71 -2.65 4.77 12.76
CA GLN A 71 -1.87 3.53 12.78
C GLN A 71 -1.59 3.09 11.34
N TRP A 72 -0.32 2.87 11.00
CA TRP A 72 0.08 2.47 9.65
C TRP A 72 0.14 0.96 9.57
N VAL A 73 -0.63 0.37 8.66
CA VAL A 73 -0.59 -1.07 8.32
C VAL A 73 0.00 -1.18 6.93
N ILE A 74 1.33 -1.22 6.84
CA ILE A 74 2.02 -1.15 5.56
C ILE A 74 2.29 -2.55 5.02
N CYS A 75 1.87 -2.81 3.78
CA CYS A 75 2.26 -4.02 3.08
C CYS A 75 3.78 -4.02 2.86
N LEU A 76 4.47 -4.98 3.48
CA LEU A 76 5.92 -5.16 3.39
C LEU A 76 6.39 -5.75 2.06
N LEU A 77 5.47 -6.23 1.20
CA LEU A 77 5.82 -6.83 -0.09
C LEU A 77 6.68 -5.85 -0.92
N HIS A 78 6.28 -4.57 -0.98
CA HIS A 78 7.04 -3.52 -1.68
C HIS A 78 8.24 -2.97 -0.89
N PHE A 79 8.36 -3.26 0.41
CA PHE A 79 9.52 -2.84 1.20
C PHE A 79 10.75 -3.67 0.86
N ASN A 80 10.55 -4.98 0.66
CA ASN A 80 11.61 -5.89 0.26
C ASN A 80 12.04 -5.66 -1.19
N GLU A 81 11.11 -5.29 -2.08
CA GLU A 81 11.42 -4.96 -3.47
C GLU A 81 12.49 -3.88 -3.58
N LEU A 82 12.38 -2.77 -2.84
CA LEU A 82 13.37 -1.69 -2.90
C LEU A 82 14.77 -2.14 -2.44
N THR A 83 14.83 -3.00 -1.43
CA THR A 83 16.09 -3.55 -0.93
C THR A 83 16.69 -4.56 -1.91
N LEU A 84 15.85 -5.41 -2.50
CA LEU A 84 16.23 -6.36 -3.54
C LEU A 84 16.72 -5.64 -4.79
N PHE A 85 16.08 -4.55 -5.22
CA PHE A 85 16.54 -3.76 -6.36
C PHE A 85 17.89 -3.09 -6.09
N LYS A 86 18.07 -2.45 -4.92
CA LYS A 86 19.36 -1.84 -4.57
C LYS A 86 20.51 -2.84 -4.57
N THR A 87 20.27 -4.03 -4.04
CA THR A 87 21.29 -5.09 -3.94
C THR A 87 21.53 -5.81 -5.27
N SER A 88 20.48 -6.05 -6.06
CA SER A 88 20.56 -6.88 -7.27
C SER A 88 20.77 -6.08 -8.56
N ASP A 89 20.28 -4.84 -8.61
CA ASP A 89 20.20 -4.04 -9.84
C ASP A 89 20.83 -2.65 -9.71
N GLY A 90 21.24 -2.27 -8.49
CA GLY A 90 21.83 -0.98 -8.17
C GLY A 90 20.79 0.13 -7.94
N PRO A 91 21.24 1.39 -7.82
CA PRO A 91 20.35 2.52 -7.61
C PRO A 91 19.42 2.71 -8.81
N THR A 92 18.11 2.75 -8.58
CA THR A 92 17.11 3.08 -9.59
C THR A 92 16.75 4.56 -9.49
N ASN A 93 16.80 5.31 -10.59
CA ASN A 93 16.38 6.73 -10.61
C ASN A 93 14.87 6.91 -10.85
N GLY A 94 14.11 5.82 -10.89
CA GLY A 94 12.69 5.82 -11.20
C GLY A 94 12.16 4.45 -11.67
N PRO A 95 10.84 4.32 -11.85
CA PRO A 95 10.16 3.02 -12.07
C PRO A 95 10.45 2.34 -13.41
N LYS A 96 11.16 3.02 -14.31
CA LYS A 96 11.55 2.53 -15.65
C LYS A 96 13.03 2.70 -15.93
N SER A 97 13.80 3.26 -14.99
CA SER A 97 15.22 3.56 -15.15
C SER A 97 16.06 2.55 -14.39
N TYR A 98 15.87 1.29 -14.75
CA TYR A 98 16.67 0.17 -14.29
C TYR A 98 18.00 0.13 -15.04
N SER A 99 19.11 0.05 -14.32
CA SER A 99 20.47 0.03 -14.89
C SER A 99 21.06 -1.37 -14.92
N GLY A 100 20.68 -2.24 -13.98
CA GLY A 100 21.14 -3.62 -13.92
C GLY A 100 20.38 -4.59 -14.82
N ASN A 101 20.88 -5.83 -14.86
CA ASN A 101 20.35 -6.86 -15.75
C ASN A 101 18.98 -7.37 -15.31
N PHE A 102 18.71 -7.42 -14.00
CA PHE A 102 17.42 -7.88 -13.47
C PHE A 102 16.29 -6.91 -13.81
N GLY A 103 16.52 -5.62 -13.65
CA GLY A 103 15.52 -4.61 -13.97
C GLY A 103 15.30 -4.46 -15.49
N LYS A 104 16.31 -4.72 -16.32
CA LYS A 104 16.12 -4.86 -17.79
C LYS A 104 15.20 -6.04 -18.15
N VAL A 105 15.29 -7.17 -17.45
CA VAL A 105 14.35 -8.30 -17.64
C VAL A 105 12.94 -7.92 -17.17
N LEU A 106 12.80 -7.11 -16.12
CA LEU A 106 11.48 -6.62 -15.69
C LEU A 106 10.78 -5.71 -16.72
N LEU A 107 11.52 -4.99 -17.57
CA LEU A 107 10.92 -4.22 -18.68
C LEU A 107 10.14 -5.13 -19.65
N ILE A 108 10.61 -6.36 -19.88
CA ILE A 108 9.96 -7.32 -20.77
C ILE A 108 8.95 -8.22 -20.04
N CYS A 109 8.92 -8.25 -18.70
CA CYS A 109 7.95 -9.06 -17.94
C CYS A 109 6.49 -8.79 -18.33
N LYS A 110 6.14 -7.57 -18.68
CA LYS A 110 4.77 -7.22 -19.11
C LYS A 110 4.35 -7.86 -20.43
N THR A 111 5.33 -8.31 -21.23
CA THR A 111 5.12 -8.95 -22.53
C THR A 111 5.31 -10.46 -22.48
N LEU A 112 5.77 -11.01 -21.34
CA LEU A 112 5.91 -12.45 -21.19
C LEU A 112 4.53 -13.11 -21.03
N PRO A 113 4.31 -14.30 -21.61
CA PRO A 113 3.08 -15.04 -21.42
C PRO A 113 2.91 -15.42 -19.95
N VAL A 114 1.68 -15.35 -19.45
CA VAL A 114 1.34 -15.80 -18.09
C VAL A 114 1.57 -17.32 -18.02
N THR A 115 2.45 -17.73 -17.11
CA THR A 115 2.71 -19.15 -16.82
C THR A 115 1.63 -19.71 -15.90
N THR A 116 1.24 -20.97 -16.12
CA THR A 116 0.37 -21.72 -15.21
C THR A 116 1.13 -22.11 -13.95
N PHE A 117 0.54 -21.86 -12.78
CA PHE A 117 1.09 -22.28 -11.49
C PHE A 117 0.33 -23.49 -10.94
N GLU A 118 1.05 -24.35 -10.23
CA GLU A 118 0.43 -25.43 -9.45
C GLU A 118 -0.09 -24.87 -8.12
N ILE A 119 -1.30 -25.29 -7.72
CA ILE A 119 -1.85 -24.91 -6.42
C ILE A 119 -1.10 -25.70 -5.35
N ILE A 120 -0.49 -24.99 -4.40
CA ILE A 120 0.05 -25.59 -3.18
C ILE A 120 -1.06 -25.52 -2.14
N GLU A 121 -1.62 -26.68 -1.76
CA GLU A 121 -2.57 -26.74 -0.66
C GLU A 121 -1.84 -26.46 0.67
N GLY A 122 -2.36 -25.50 1.43
CA GLY A 122 -1.83 -25.14 2.74
C GLY A 122 -2.96 -24.65 3.64
N GLU A 123 -2.96 -25.11 4.89
CA GLU A 123 -3.86 -24.60 5.92
C GLU A 123 -3.35 -23.23 6.38
N LEU A 124 -4.13 -22.18 6.11
CA LEU A 124 -3.86 -20.87 6.70
C LEU A 124 -4.28 -20.90 8.17
N PRO A 125 -3.40 -20.51 9.11
CA PRO A 125 -3.78 -20.42 10.51
C PRO A 125 -4.91 -19.39 10.65
N THR A 126 -5.96 -19.76 11.38
CA THR A 126 -7.05 -18.85 11.72
C THR A 126 -6.52 -17.75 12.63
N ALA A 127 -6.40 -16.53 12.09
CA ALA A 127 -6.01 -15.37 12.87
C ALA A 127 -7.20 -14.89 13.73
N ASP A 128 -7.01 -14.80 15.05
CA ASP A 128 -7.98 -14.16 15.95
C ASP A 128 -7.86 -12.63 15.78
N ARG A 129 -8.98 -11.92 15.86
CA ARG A 129 -9.03 -10.45 15.91
C ARG A 129 -8.13 -9.85 17.02
N ARG A 130 -7.80 -10.62 18.06
CA ARG A 130 -6.84 -10.25 19.10
C ARG A 130 -5.38 -10.30 18.64
N ASP A 131 -5.05 -11.08 17.62
CA ASP A 131 -3.69 -11.19 17.08
C ASP A 131 -3.26 -9.89 16.38
N LEU A 132 -4.21 -9.19 15.75
CA LEU A 132 -4.00 -7.86 15.16
C LEU A 132 -3.60 -6.79 16.20
N ARG A 133 -3.99 -6.96 17.47
CA ARG A 133 -3.59 -6.04 18.56
C ARG A 133 -2.17 -6.29 19.07
N ARG A 134 -1.58 -7.44 18.72
CA ARG A 134 -0.21 -7.82 19.12
C ARG A 134 0.84 -7.43 18.09
N ILE A 135 0.41 -7.00 16.89
CA ILE A 135 1.30 -6.44 15.87
C ILE A 135 1.72 -5.04 16.33
N LYS A 136 2.74 -4.99 17.19
CA LYS A 136 3.47 -3.76 17.49
C LYS A 136 4.53 -3.57 16.41
N CYS A 137 4.32 -2.62 15.51
CA CYS A 137 5.41 -2.04 14.75
C CYS A 137 6.18 -1.12 15.72
N THR A 138 7.14 -1.67 16.45
CA THR A 138 8.15 -0.89 17.15
C THR A 138 9.16 -0.38 16.12
N TYR A 139 9.29 0.95 16.04
CA TYR A 139 10.40 1.61 15.34
C TYR A 139 11.70 1.45 16.13
#